data_AF-A0A3L7LTX8-F1
#
_entry.id   AF-A0A3L7LTX8-F1
#
_cell.length_a   1.000
_cell.length_b   1.000
_cell.length_c   1.000
_cell.angle_alpha   90.00
_cell.angle_beta   90.00
_cell.angle_gamma   90.00
#
_symmetry.space_group_name_H-M   'P 1'
#
loop_
_entity.id
_entity.type
_entity.pdbx_description
1 polymer ?
#
loop_
_entity_poly.entity_id
_entity_poly.type
_entity_poly.pdbx_seq_one_letter_code
_entity_poly.pdbx_strand_id
1 'polypeptide(L)' 'MTGRIPVGLSACLMGGNVRFDGGHKRLAFAMDELAPFVAFTKVCPEMAIGLPAPRPALRLVQNPHGHIALRNSKEVS' A
#
# COMPACT_ATOMS: atom_id res chain seq x y z
N MET A 1 -29.89 -6.11 -10.20
CA MET A 1 -28.56 -5.98 -9.58
C MET A 1 -27.72 -5.02 -10.43
N THR A 2 -27.78 -3.72 -10.14
CA THR A 2 -26.77 -2.79 -10.67
C THR A 2 -25.55 -2.87 -9.75
N GLY A 3 -24.70 -3.87 -9.98
CA GLY A 3 -23.51 -4.11 -9.16
C GLY A 3 -22.53 -2.95 -9.29
N ARG A 4 -22.12 -2.36 -8.16
CA ARG A 4 -21.07 -1.34 -8.13
C ARG A 4 -19.78 -1.90 -8.71
N ILE A 5 -19.01 -1.06 -9.42
CA ILE A 5 -17.74 -1.46 -10.06
C ILE A 5 -16.75 -1.88 -8.96
N PRO A 6 -16.17 -3.09 -9.01
CA PRO A 6 -15.16 -3.51 -8.05
C PRO A 6 -13.83 -2.78 -8.33
N VAL A 7 -13.25 -2.18 -7.30
CA VAL A 7 -11.98 -1.44 -7.40
C VAL A 7 -11.04 -1.85 -6.28
N GLY A 8 -9.84 -2.29 -6.61
CA GLY A 8 -8.77 -2.52 -5.64
C GLY A 8 -8.16 -1.20 -5.16
N LEU A 9 -8.02 -1.02 -3.85
CA LEU A 9 -7.42 0.18 -3.28
C LEU A 9 -6.44 -0.19 -2.15
N SER A 10 -5.29 0.48 -2.14
CA SER A 10 -4.29 0.30 -1.07
C SER A 10 -4.93 0.54 0.30
N ALA A 11 -4.84 -0.43 1.20
CA ALA A 11 -5.55 -0.42 2.48
C ALA A 11 -5.18 0.79 3.37
N CYS A 12 -3.96 1.31 3.22
CA CYS A 12 -3.53 2.54 3.90
C CYS A 12 -4.32 3.79 3.46
N LEU A 13 -4.79 3.83 2.20
CA LEU A 13 -5.64 4.91 1.68
C LEU A 13 -7.07 4.84 2.20
N MET A 14 -7.47 3.67 2.70
CA MET A 14 -8.76 3.47 3.36
C MET A 14 -8.70 3.65 4.88
N GLY A 15 -7.57 4.09 5.42
CA GLY A 15 -7.38 4.31 6.86
C GLY A 15 -6.82 3.10 7.63
N GLY A 16 -6.38 2.04 6.95
CA GLY A 16 -5.72 0.92 7.60
C GLY A 16 -4.31 1.28 8.07
N ASN A 17 -3.98 0.95 9.32
CA ASN A 17 -2.66 1.14 9.95
C ASN A 17 -1.63 0.11 9.45
N VAL A 18 -1.38 0.10 8.14
CA VAL A 18 -0.55 -0.91 7.45
C VAL A 18 0.72 -0.32 6.83
N ARG A 19 0.93 0.99 6.96
CA ARG A 19 2.15 1.64 6.45
C ARG A 19 3.38 1.18 7.24
N PHE A 20 4.54 1.38 6.63
CA PHE A 20 5.81 1.04 7.26
C PHE A 20 6.05 1.76 8.60
N ASP A 21 5.48 2.96 8.77
CA ASP A 21 5.54 3.74 10.01
C ASP A 21 4.45 3.36 11.03
N GLY A 22 3.65 2.32 10.74
CA GLY A 22 2.52 1.90 11.59
C GLY A 22 1.28 2.77 11.46
N GLY A 23 1.30 3.81 10.62
CA GLY A 23 0.16 4.69 10.38
C GLY A 23 -0.65 4.32 9.15
N HIS A 24 -1.47 5.28 8.70
CA HIS A 24 -2.25 5.20 7.47
C HIS A 24 -2.05 6.48 6.64
N LYS A 25 -2.66 6.54 5.47
CA LYS A 25 -2.68 7.74 4.62
C LYS A 25 -4.05 7.87 3.97
N ARG A 26 -5.08 8.03 4.81
CA ARG A 26 -6.47 8.01 4.36
C ARG A 26 -6.65 9.05 3.25
N LEU A 27 -7.17 8.63 2.11
CA LEU A 27 -7.44 9.50 0.97
C LEU A 27 -8.92 9.91 1.00
N ALA A 28 -9.18 11.17 1.35
CA ALA A 28 -10.54 11.71 1.45
C ALA A 28 -11.32 11.53 0.15
N PHE A 29 -10.76 11.91 -1.00
CA PHE A 29 -11.39 11.72 -2.30
C PHE A 29 -11.91 10.30 -2.53
N ALA A 30 -11.08 9.28 -2.28
CA ALA A 30 -11.49 7.90 -2.47
C ALA A 30 -12.62 7.49 -1.51
N MET A 31 -12.52 7.88 -0.25
CA MET A 31 -13.45 7.44 0.80
C MET A 31 -14.75 8.24 0.86
N ASP A 32 -14.71 9.52 0.51
CA ASP A 32 -15.80 10.47 0.71
C ASP A 32 -16.53 10.75 -0.62
N GLU A 33 -15.80 10.84 -1.73
CA GLU A 33 -16.37 11.22 -3.03
C GLU A 33 -16.60 10.02 -3.94
N LEU A 34 -15.64 9.08 -4.02
CA LEU A 34 -15.69 7.97 -4.97
C LEU A 34 -16.44 6.73 -4.43
N ALA A 35 -16.40 6.50 -3.11
CA ALA A 35 -17.00 5.33 -2.45
C ALA A 35 -18.51 5.11 -2.72
N PRO A 36 -19.36 6.14 -2.94
CA PRO A 36 -20.76 5.93 -3.31
C PRO A 36 -20.94 5.18 -4.65
N PHE A 37 -19.97 5.30 -5.57
CA PHE A 37 -20.08 4.81 -6.95
C PHE A 37 -19.44 3.43 -7.17
N VAL A 38 -18.51 3.01 -6.31
CA VAL A 38 -17.72 1.79 -6.49
C VAL A 38 -17.76 0.88 -5.26
N ALA A 39 -17.28 -0.35 -5.41
CA ALA A 39 -17.07 -1.30 -4.32
C ALA A 39 -15.58 -1.52 -4.11
N PHE A 40 -15.01 -0.93 -3.05
CA PHE A 40 -13.57 -1.04 -2.78
C PHE A 40 -13.18 -2.38 -2.14
N THR A 41 -12.10 -2.96 -2.64
CA THR A 41 -11.38 -4.07 -2.01
C THR A 41 -10.05 -3.56 -1.45
N LYS A 42 -9.86 -3.72 -0.14
CA LYS A 42 -8.63 -3.32 0.56
C LYS A 42 -7.49 -4.27 0.23
N VAL A 43 -6.34 -3.73 -0.22
CA VAL A 43 -5.14 -4.52 -0.53
C VAL A 43 -3.91 -3.89 0.12
N CYS A 44 -3.09 -4.68 0.80
CA CYS A 44 -1.74 -4.28 1.20
C CYS A 44 -0.79 -5.42 0.86
N PRO A 45 -0.02 -5.30 -0.24
CA PRO A 45 0.86 -6.38 -0.68
C PRO A 45 1.88 -6.77 0.38
N GLU A 46 2.41 -5.80 1.13
CA GLU A 46 3.44 -6.06 2.15
C GLU A 46 2.90 -6.89 3.32
N MET A 47 1.69 -6.57 3.80
CA MET A 47 1.04 -7.37 4.84
C MET A 47 0.63 -8.75 4.30
N ALA A 48 0.20 -8.84 3.03
CA ALA A 48 -0.20 -10.10 2.39
C ALA A 48 0.96 -11.09 2.25
N ILE A 49 2.20 -10.59 2.10
CA ILE A 49 3.41 -11.42 2.11
C ILE A 49 4.03 -11.58 3.52
N GLY A 50 3.34 -11.13 4.57
CA GLY A 50 3.73 -11.34 5.97
C GLY A 50 4.67 -10.29 6.58
N LEU A 51 4.91 -9.15 5.91
CA LEU A 51 5.67 -8.07 6.55
C LEU A 51 4.81 -7.34 7.61
N PRO A 52 5.40 -6.96 8.75
CA PRO A 52 4.65 -6.28 9.80
C PRO A 52 4.40 -4.79 9.48
N ALA A 53 3.57 -4.16 10.32
CA ALA A 53 3.49 -2.72 10.49
C ALA A 53 3.70 -2.41 11.98
N PRO A 54 4.72 -1.63 12.38
CA PRO A 54 5.72 -0.96 11.52
C PRO A 54 6.79 -1.92 10.94
N ARG A 55 7.48 -1.47 9.89
CA ARG A 55 8.62 -2.12 9.24
C ARG A 55 9.60 -1.07 8.69
N PRO A 56 10.88 -1.43 8.41
CA PRO A 56 11.79 -0.53 7.70
C PRO A 56 11.22 -0.10 6.35
N ALA A 57 11.51 1.13 5.91
CA ALA A 57 11.09 1.59 4.59
C ALA A 57 11.82 0.78 3.51
N LEU A 58 11.08 0.34 2.49
CA LEU A 58 11.60 -0.50 1.41
C LEU A 58 11.78 0.32 0.12
N ARG A 59 12.84 0.02 -0.64
CA ARG A 59 13.10 0.63 -1.95
C ARG A 59 13.65 -0.42 -2.91
N LEU A 60 13.10 -0.45 -4.12
CA LEU A 60 13.74 -1.17 -5.23
C LEU A 60 14.84 -0.27 -5.81
N VAL A 61 16.05 -0.80 -5.87
CA VAL A 61 17.24 -0.09 -6.38
C VAL A 61 17.79 -0.87 -7.56
N GLN A 62 17.99 -0.19 -8.68
CA GLN A 62 18.65 -0.75 -9.84
C GLN A 62 20.14 -0.36 -9.81
N ASN A 63 21.03 -1.34 -9.99
CA ASN A 63 22.46 -1.08 -10.10
C ASN A 63 22.85 -0.66 -11.53
N PRO A 64 24.09 -0.18 -11.77
CA PRO A 64 24.54 0.23 -13.11
C PRO A 64 24.50 -0.87 -14.18
N HIS A 65 24.46 -2.14 -13.77
CA HIS A 65 24.39 -3.31 -14.64
C HIS A 65 22.94 -3.77 -14.90
N GLY A 66 21.95 -2.99 -14.47
CA GLY A 66 20.53 -3.26 -14.70
C GLY A 66 19.87 -4.21 -13.69
N HIS A 67 20.62 -4.76 -12.72
CA HIS A 67 20.08 -5.68 -11.72
C HIS A 67 19.27 -4.92 -10.66
N ILE A 68 18.04 -5.40 -10.37
CA ILE A 68 17.12 -4.82 -9.38
C ILE A 68 17.27 -5.57 -8.05
N ALA A 69 17.51 -4.84 -6.97
CA ALA A 69 17.57 -5.37 -5.61
C ALA A 69 16.61 -4.61 -4.68
N LEU A 70 16.03 -5.32 -3.72
CA LEU A 70 15.29 -4.72 -2.61
C LEU A 70 16.29 -4.24 -1.55
N ARG A 71 16.15 -2.98 -1.12
CA ARG A 71 16.90 -2.39 -0.01
C ARG A 71 15.93 -1.91 1.05
N ASN A 72 16.33 -1.99 2.31
CA ASN A 72 15.56 -1.45 3.41
C ASN A 72 16.31 -0.33 4.16
N SER A 73 15.59 0.57 4.83
CA SER A 73 16.16 1.76 5.48
C SER A 73 17.09 1.47 6.66
N LYS A 74 17.19 0.22 7.10
CA LYS A 74 18.13 -0.22 8.15
C LYS A 74 19.34 -0.97 7.58
N GLU A 75 19.36 -1.29 6.28
CA GLU A 75 20.57 -1.79 5.63
C GLU A 75 21.56 -0.62 5.50
N VAL A 76 22.75 -0.80 6.07
CA VAL A 76 23.87 0.10 5.84
C VAL A 76 24.31 -0.07 4.37
N SER A 77 24.44 1.06 3.68
CA SER A 77 24.73 1.11 2.24
C SER A 77 26.11 0.58 1.88
#